data_AF-A0A5B0P1F7-F1
#
_entry.id   AF-A0A5B0P1F7-F1
#
_cell.length_a   1.000
_cell.length_b   1.000
_cell.length_c   1.000
_cell.angle_alpha   90.00
_cell.angle_beta   90.00
_cell.angle_gamma   90.00
#
_symmetry.space_group_name_H-M   'P 1'
#
loop_
_entity.id
_entity.type
_entity.pdbx_description
1 polymer ?
#
loop_
_entity_poly.entity_id
_entity_poly.type
_entity_poly.pdbx_seq_one_letter_code
_entity_poly.pdbx_strand_id
1 'polypeptide(L)'
;MPRRALVPIPSDDVRTSTSSSQASTETDISKCLLPWIDLKDGENPLPYQPVDSVLLTRSSHVAYLYPQLFGQPMKSTWLDSYRSLVFQWVCGALSILGVKIKPNEQSKAIQTVMSFQHPQGGFGGGPGQIAHLTSTFACIAALAILLDGADQSFINETCARIDRKKMYEWMLSLKTPNGSFAMHQDGDIDVR
;
A
#
# COMPACT_ATOMS: atom_id res chain seq x y z
N MET A 1 -8.42 23.55 7.82
CA MET A 1 -9.17 22.85 8.89
C MET A 1 -10.65 23.21 8.80
N PRO A 2 -11.56 22.39 9.39
CA PRO A 2 -12.99 22.63 9.35
C PRO A 2 -13.32 23.99 9.96
N ARG A 3 -13.94 24.88 9.16
CA ARG A 3 -14.49 26.16 9.61
C ARG A 3 -15.98 26.04 9.95
N ARG A 4 -16.42 24.83 10.27
CA ARG A 4 -17.81 24.46 10.55
C ARG A 4 -17.82 23.53 11.75
N ALA A 5 -18.92 23.57 12.51
CA ALA A 5 -19.12 22.67 13.62
C ALA A 5 -19.11 21.20 13.18
N LEU A 6 -18.58 20.32 14.02
CA LEU A 6 -18.66 18.88 13.83
C LEU A 6 -20.05 18.41 14.25
N VAL A 7 -20.97 18.37 13.29
CA VAL A 7 -22.34 17.92 13.53
C VAL A 7 -22.43 16.44 13.17
N PRO A 8 -22.94 15.57 14.07
CA PRO A 8 -23.15 14.16 13.76
C PRO A 8 -24.11 13.96 12.59
N ILE A 9 -23.98 12.84 11.88
CA ILE A 9 -24.94 12.52 10.83
C ILE A 9 -26.35 12.32 11.42
N PRO A 10 -27.42 12.84 10.79
CA PRO A 10 -28.79 12.54 11.21
C PRO A 10 -29.06 11.04 11.15
N SER A 11 -29.79 10.52 12.14
CA SER A 11 -30.25 9.13 12.14
C SER A 11 -31.73 8.99 11.78
N ASP A 12 -32.45 10.10 11.61
CA ASP A 12 -33.89 10.17 11.35
C ASP A 12 -34.72 9.27 12.30
N ASP A 13 -34.26 9.18 13.56
CA ASP A 13 -34.78 8.30 14.62
C ASP A 13 -34.76 6.79 14.28
N VAL A 14 -34.02 6.39 13.23
CA VAL A 14 -33.83 5.00 12.81
C VAL A 14 -32.40 4.56 13.09
N ARG A 15 -32.22 3.89 14.23
CA ARG A 15 -30.94 3.33 14.61
C ARG A 15 -30.71 1.98 13.93
N THR A 16 -29.59 1.86 13.23
CA THR A 16 -29.11 0.64 12.58
C THR A 16 -27.68 0.34 13.05
N SER A 17 -27.14 -0.81 12.65
CA SER A 17 -25.71 -1.10 12.85
C SER A 17 -24.83 -0.06 12.16
N THR A 18 -25.22 0.39 10.96
CA THR A 18 -24.52 1.43 10.20
C THR A 18 -24.53 2.77 10.94
N SER A 19 -25.70 3.29 11.34
CA SER A 19 -25.75 4.59 12.04
C SER A 19 -25.09 4.53 13.41
N SER A 20 -25.12 3.37 14.09
CA SER A 20 -24.39 3.17 15.35
C SER A 20 -22.87 3.20 15.15
N SER A 21 -22.36 2.52 14.12
CA SER A 21 -20.93 2.54 13.78
C SER A 21 -20.48 3.93 13.36
N GLN A 22 -21.26 4.62 12.53
CA GLN A 22 -20.99 5.98 12.09
C GLN A 22 -20.88 6.94 13.28
N ALA A 23 -21.85 6.91 14.20
CA ALA A 23 -21.84 7.76 15.39
C ALA A 23 -20.62 7.49 16.30
N SER A 24 -20.23 6.22 16.44
CA SER A 24 -19.01 5.86 17.19
C SER A 24 -17.75 6.44 16.53
N THR A 25 -17.62 6.28 15.21
CA THR A 25 -16.48 6.81 14.45
C THR A 25 -16.42 8.33 14.49
N GLU A 26 -17.56 9.01 14.31
CA GLU A 26 -17.66 10.47 14.42
C GLU A 26 -17.24 10.95 15.79
N THR A 27 -17.64 10.24 16.85
CA THR A 27 -17.26 10.56 18.23
C THR A 27 -15.75 10.49 18.42
N ASP A 28 -15.10 9.43 17.94
CA ASP A 28 -13.66 9.24 18.11
C ASP A 28 -12.83 10.23 17.26
N ILE A 29 -13.22 10.45 16.00
CA ILE A 29 -12.56 11.44 15.14
C ILE A 29 -12.74 12.85 15.71
N SER A 30 -13.93 13.18 16.23
CA SER A 30 -14.19 14.51 16.79
C SER A 30 -13.24 14.82 17.93
N LYS A 31 -13.02 13.89 18.87
CA LYS A 31 -12.04 14.06 19.96
C LYS A 31 -10.65 14.43 19.44
N CYS A 32 -10.24 13.85 18.31
CA CYS A 32 -8.96 14.13 17.67
C CYS A 32 -8.94 15.41 16.82
N LEU A 33 -10.08 16.00 16.46
CA LEU A 33 -10.13 17.21 15.64
C LEU A 33 -10.43 18.48 16.44
N LEU A 34 -11.07 18.37 17.61
CA LEU A 34 -11.48 19.52 18.44
C LEU A 34 -10.38 20.59 18.63
N PRO A 35 -9.10 20.24 18.89
CA PRO A 35 -8.06 21.26 19.06
C PRO A 35 -7.78 22.11 17.82
N TRP A 36 -8.14 21.64 16.62
CA TRP A 36 -7.81 22.28 15.34
C TRP A 36 -9.03 22.91 14.64
N ILE A 37 -10.19 22.92 15.30
CA ILE A 37 -11.39 23.58 14.78
C ILE A 37 -11.22 25.10 14.88
N ASP A 38 -11.57 25.79 13.79
CA ASP A 38 -11.53 27.25 13.67
C ASP A 38 -12.94 27.76 13.33
N LEU A 39 -13.83 27.74 14.33
CA LEU A 39 -15.14 28.39 14.25
C LEU A 39 -14.96 29.90 14.24
N LYS A 40 -15.72 30.57 13.37
CA LYS A 40 -15.83 32.02 13.40
C LYS A 40 -16.42 32.46 14.75
N ASP A 41 -16.08 33.66 15.18
CA ASP A 41 -16.68 34.33 16.35
C ASP A 41 -16.31 33.76 17.73
N GLY A 42 -15.28 32.91 17.82
CA GLY A 42 -14.71 32.49 19.11
C GLY A 42 -15.49 31.37 19.81
N GLU A 43 -16.41 30.70 19.12
CA GLU A 43 -17.22 29.58 19.63
C GLU A 43 -16.43 28.26 19.73
N ASN A 44 -15.10 28.30 19.69
CA ASN A 44 -14.28 27.09 19.69
C ASN A 44 -14.40 26.35 21.04
N PRO A 45 -14.65 25.03 21.03
CA PRO A 45 -14.79 24.24 22.25
C PRO A 45 -13.48 24.05 23.02
N LEU A 46 -12.33 24.22 22.35
CA LEU A 46 -10.98 24.16 22.92
C LEU A 46 -10.13 25.32 22.36
N PRO A 47 -9.02 25.69 23.01
CA PRO A 47 -8.06 26.64 22.44
C PRO A 47 -7.60 26.18 21.07
N TYR A 48 -7.79 27.03 20.06
CA TYR A 48 -7.42 26.73 18.68
C TYR A 48 -5.91 26.50 18.54
N GLN A 49 -5.55 25.41 17.88
CA GLN A 49 -4.21 25.12 17.41
C GLN A 49 -4.10 25.42 15.91
N PRO A 50 -3.10 26.22 15.49
CA PRO A 50 -2.85 26.48 14.08
C PRO A 50 -2.69 25.18 13.29
N VAL A 51 -3.32 25.08 12.13
CA VAL A 51 -3.19 23.91 11.25
C VAL A 51 -1.73 23.61 10.91
N ASP A 52 -0.92 24.65 10.78
CA ASP A 52 0.51 24.55 10.47
C ASP A 52 1.32 23.88 11.59
N SER A 53 0.74 23.68 12.78
CA SER A 53 1.34 22.89 13.87
C SER A 53 1.27 21.38 13.63
N VAL A 54 0.43 20.92 12.68
CA VAL A 54 0.30 19.50 12.35
C VAL A 54 1.51 19.07 11.54
N LEU A 55 2.43 18.37 12.20
CA LEU A 55 3.67 17.89 11.58
C LEU A 55 3.55 16.42 11.18
N LEU A 56 3.95 16.13 9.94
CA LEU A 56 4.22 14.75 9.52
C LEU A 56 5.52 14.27 10.19
N THR A 57 5.44 13.27 11.06
CA THR A 57 6.59 12.70 11.78
C THR A 57 7.42 11.77 10.89
N ARG A 58 8.01 12.34 9.82
CA ARG A 58 8.75 11.62 8.78
C ARG A 58 9.74 10.60 9.34
N SER A 59 10.58 11.00 10.30
CA SER A 59 11.59 10.11 10.90
C SER A 59 10.99 8.87 11.55
N SER A 60 9.84 9.01 12.23
CA SER A 60 9.13 7.89 12.86
C SER A 60 8.56 6.92 11.83
N HIS A 61 7.98 7.44 10.74
CA HIS A 61 7.50 6.61 9.64
C HIS A 61 8.64 5.85 8.95
N VAL A 62 9.76 6.51 8.69
CA VAL A 62 10.94 5.87 8.09
C VAL A 62 11.48 4.77 9.01
N ALA A 63 11.60 5.03 10.32
CA ALA A 63 12.06 4.04 11.30
C ALA A 63 11.15 2.80 11.35
N TYR A 64 9.85 2.97 11.14
CA TYR A 64 8.89 1.86 11.05
C TYR A 64 8.96 1.08 9.73
N LEU A 65 9.13 1.79 8.61
CA LEU A 65 9.08 1.21 7.26
C LEU A 65 10.40 0.56 6.84
N TYR A 66 11.53 1.20 7.11
CA TYR A 66 12.83 0.79 6.56
C TYR A 66 13.23 -0.65 6.90
N PRO A 67 13.06 -1.14 8.15
CA PRO A 67 13.43 -2.51 8.51
C PRO A 67 12.64 -3.57 7.73
N GLN A 68 11.42 -3.24 7.27
CA GLN A 68 10.52 -4.17 6.60
C GLN A 68 11.02 -4.62 5.22
N LEU A 69 11.96 -3.88 4.61
CA LEU A 69 12.64 -4.27 3.36
C LEU A 69 13.52 -5.51 3.52
N PHE A 70 13.97 -5.81 4.74
CA PHE A 70 14.98 -6.86 5.00
C PHE A 70 14.44 -8.04 5.80
N GLY A 71 13.20 -7.96 6.29
CA GLY A 71 12.57 -9.04 7.03
C GLY A 71 11.31 -8.59 7.75
N GLN A 72 10.38 -9.52 7.89
CA GLN A 72 9.17 -9.34 8.70
C GLN A 72 9.34 -10.06 10.04
N PRO A 73 8.72 -9.56 11.12
CA PRO A 73 8.68 -10.29 12.40
C PRO A 73 8.05 -11.67 12.21
N MET A 74 8.57 -12.70 12.89
CA MET A 74 8.05 -14.09 12.82
C MET A 74 6.56 -14.21 13.13
N LYS A 75 5.98 -13.25 13.87
CA LYS A 75 4.55 -13.25 14.23
C LYS A 75 3.62 -12.86 13.07
N SER A 76 4.15 -12.35 11.96
CA SER A 76 3.37 -11.84 10.82
C SER A 76 3.10 -12.92 9.76
N THR A 77 2.91 -14.18 10.15
CA THR A 77 2.70 -15.29 9.20
C THR A 77 1.44 -15.13 8.35
N TRP A 78 0.44 -14.39 8.84
CA TRP A 78 -0.75 -14.03 8.07
C TRP A 78 -0.45 -13.12 6.86
N LEU A 79 0.74 -12.50 6.80
CA LEU A 79 1.20 -11.71 5.67
C LEU A 79 2.11 -12.49 4.71
N ASP A 80 2.32 -13.79 4.90
CA ASP A 80 3.28 -14.53 4.07
C ASP A 80 2.88 -14.56 2.59
N SER A 81 1.58 -14.63 2.28
CA SER A 81 1.06 -14.47 0.92
C SER A 81 0.95 -13.01 0.43
N TYR A 82 1.23 -12.04 1.30
CA TYR A 82 1.14 -10.61 1.02
C TYR A 82 2.52 -9.93 1.00
N ARG A 83 3.63 -10.67 1.04
CA ARG A 83 4.98 -10.06 1.10
C ARG A 83 5.26 -9.17 -0.11
N SER A 84 4.77 -9.55 -1.30
CA SER A 84 4.84 -8.69 -2.49
C SER A 84 4.15 -7.33 -2.29
N LEU A 85 2.97 -7.31 -1.65
CA LEU A 85 2.23 -6.08 -1.35
C LEU A 85 2.94 -5.25 -0.27
N VAL A 86 3.43 -5.90 0.78
CA VAL A 86 4.19 -5.21 1.83
C VAL A 86 5.43 -4.54 1.23
N PHE A 87 6.14 -5.21 0.31
CA PHE A 87 7.25 -4.60 -0.42
C PHE A 87 6.81 -3.37 -1.21
N GLN A 88 5.71 -3.46 -1.96
CA GLN A 88 5.18 -2.34 -2.73
C GLN A 88 4.77 -1.16 -1.84
N TRP A 89 4.09 -1.41 -0.72
CA TRP A 89 3.69 -0.37 0.23
C TRP A 89 4.89 0.30 0.88
N VAL A 90 5.88 -0.48 1.32
CA VAL A 90 7.09 0.05 1.95
C VAL A 90 7.90 0.88 0.96
N CYS A 91 8.17 0.35 -0.24
CA CYS A 91 8.88 1.09 -1.29
C CYS A 91 8.14 2.38 -1.67
N GLY A 92 6.81 2.30 -1.88
CA GLY A 92 5.98 3.45 -2.23
C GLY A 92 5.97 4.52 -1.14
N ALA A 93 5.79 4.12 0.12
CA ALA A 93 5.81 5.05 1.24
C ALA A 93 7.19 5.71 1.42
N LEU A 94 8.29 4.95 1.30
CA LEU A 94 9.63 5.52 1.35
C LEU A 94 9.89 6.50 0.19
N SER A 95 9.41 6.19 -1.01
CA SER A 95 9.48 7.08 -2.18
C SER A 95 8.71 8.38 -1.97
N ILE A 96 7.46 8.32 -1.49
CA ILE A 96 6.65 9.50 -1.14
C ILE A 96 7.33 10.32 -0.04
N LEU A 97 7.92 9.64 0.94
CA LEU A 97 8.72 10.27 1.99
C LEU A 97 10.09 10.73 1.49
N GLY A 98 10.42 10.67 0.20
CA GLY A 98 11.68 11.13 -0.37
C GLY A 98 12.93 10.47 0.22
N VAL A 99 12.81 9.21 0.66
CA VAL A 99 13.93 8.42 1.19
C VAL A 99 14.58 7.62 0.06
N LYS A 100 15.88 7.82 -0.13
CA LYS A 100 16.67 7.02 -1.06
C LYS A 100 17.22 5.80 -0.36
N ILE A 101 16.94 4.62 -0.91
CA ILE A 101 17.50 3.35 -0.44
C ILE A 101 18.95 3.26 -0.92
N LYS A 102 19.86 2.78 -0.06
CA LYS A 102 21.27 2.66 -0.43
C LYS A 102 21.46 1.62 -1.55
N PRO A 103 22.43 1.79 -2.48
CA PRO A 103 22.60 0.88 -3.62
C PRO A 103 22.75 -0.60 -3.23
N ASN A 104 23.50 -0.91 -2.17
CA ASN A 104 23.68 -2.29 -1.69
C ASN A 104 22.38 -2.91 -1.15
N GLU A 105 21.52 -2.09 -0.56
CA GLU A 105 20.22 -2.49 0.01
C GLU A 105 19.15 -2.59 -1.08
N GLN A 106 19.19 -1.69 -2.07
CA GLN A 106 18.38 -1.71 -3.28
C GLN A 106 18.57 -3.01 -4.06
N SER A 107 19.82 -3.45 -4.29
CA SER A 107 20.09 -4.73 -4.97
C SER A 107 19.53 -5.94 -4.21
N LYS A 108 19.58 -5.93 -2.87
CA LYS A 108 18.98 -6.99 -2.04
C LYS A 108 17.45 -6.98 -2.10
N ALA A 109 16.85 -5.80 -2.09
CA ALA A 109 15.40 -5.64 -2.27
C ALA A 109 14.95 -6.16 -3.64
N ILE A 110 15.66 -5.78 -4.72
CA ILE A 110 15.41 -6.29 -6.08
C ILE A 110 15.56 -7.81 -6.10
N GLN A 111 16.63 -8.37 -5.53
CA GLN A 111 16.82 -9.82 -5.47
C GLN A 111 15.66 -10.53 -4.76
N THR A 112 15.15 -9.94 -3.68
CA THR A 112 14.00 -10.47 -2.93
C THR A 112 12.74 -10.48 -3.79
N VAL A 113 12.40 -9.35 -4.43
CA VAL A 113 11.22 -9.28 -5.32
C VAL A 113 11.36 -10.25 -6.50
N MET A 114 12.56 -10.35 -7.10
CA MET A 114 12.82 -11.28 -8.19
C MET A 114 12.68 -12.76 -7.78
N SER A 115 12.88 -13.09 -6.50
CA SER A 115 12.65 -14.46 -5.99
C SER A 115 11.18 -14.86 -5.94
N PHE A 116 10.25 -13.91 -6.10
CA PHE A 116 8.81 -14.16 -6.14
C PHE A 116 8.31 -14.45 -7.55
N GLN A 117 9.16 -14.30 -8.57
CA GLN A 117 8.78 -14.60 -9.95
C GLN A 117 8.50 -16.09 -10.11
N HIS A 118 7.32 -16.41 -10.63
CA HIS A 118 6.89 -17.78 -10.81
C HIS A 118 7.48 -18.37 -12.10
N PRO A 119 7.98 -19.63 -12.11
CA PRO A 119 8.62 -20.22 -13.29
C PRO A 119 7.75 -20.30 -14.55
N GLN A 120 6.42 -20.28 -14.39
CA GLN A 120 5.43 -20.31 -15.48
C GLN A 120 4.87 -18.93 -15.85
N GLY A 121 5.39 -17.84 -15.27
CA GLY A 121 4.95 -16.46 -15.55
C GLY A 121 4.25 -15.80 -14.37
N GLY A 122 4.38 -14.47 -14.28
CA GLY A 122 3.85 -13.67 -13.17
C GLY A 122 4.72 -13.74 -11.91
N PHE A 123 4.24 -13.11 -10.83
CA PHE A 123 4.84 -13.19 -9.49
C PHE A 123 3.81 -13.66 -8.47
N GLY A 124 4.28 -14.38 -7.45
CA GLY A 124 3.50 -14.78 -6.29
C GLY A 124 3.68 -13.85 -5.09
N GLY A 125 2.95 -14.15 -4.01
CA GLY A 125 3.03 -13.41 -2.75
C GLY A 125 4.38 -13.53 -2.03
N GLY A 126 5.14 -14.58 -2.34
CA GLY A 126 6.47 -14.89 -1.82
C GLY A 126 7.13 -16.01 -2.63
N PRO A 127 8.36 -16.44 -2.27
CA PRO A 127 9.08 -17.47 -3.02
C PRO A 127 8.33 -18.80 -3.00
N GLY A 128 8.18 -19.42 -4.17
CA GLY A 128 7.50 -20.71 -4.32
C GLY A 128 5.97 -20.66 -4.25
N GLN A 129 5.37 -19.48 -4.06
CA GLN A 129 3.92 -19.34 -4.14
C GLN A 129 3.45 -19.22 -5.60
N ILE A 130 2.19 -19.56 -5.84
CA ILE A 130 1.56 -19.44 -7.16
C ILE A 130 1.57 -17.99 -7.65
N ALA A 131 1.61 -17.81 -8.97
CA ALA A 131 1.48 -16.49 -9.56
C ALA A 131 0.08 -15.91 -9.33
N HIS A 132 0.01 -14.62 -9.03
CA HIS A 132 -1.22 -13.89 -8.73
C HIS A 132 -1.16 -12.48 -9.33
N LEU A 133 -2.26 -11.96 -9.87
CA LEU A 133 -2.29 -10.66 -10.55
C LEU A 133 -1.91 -9.51 -9.61
N THR A 134 -2.50 -9.45 -8.40
CA THR A 134 -2.11 -8.46 -7.38
C THR A 134 -0.64 -8.53 -7.00
N SER A 135 -0.08 -9.74 -6.82
CA SER A 135 1.35 -9.89 -6.50
C SER A 135 2.23 -9.50 -7.67
N THR A 136 1.84 -9.82 -8.90
CA THR A 136 2.50 -9.40 -10.13
C THR A 136 2.55 -7.88 -10.24
N PHE A 137 1.41 -7.21 -10.07
CA PHE A 137 1.34 -5.75 -10.00
C PHE A 137 2.26 -5.19 -8.92
N ALA A 138 2.17 -5.71 -7.70
CA ALA A 138 2.94 -5.22 -6.56
C ALA A 138 4.45 -5.36 -6.79
N CYS A 139 4.91 -6.50 -7.32
CA CYS A 139 6.31 -6.73 -7.65
C CYS A 139 6.80 -5.79 -8.75
N ILE A 140 6.05 -5.61 -9.84
CA ILE A 140 6.44 -4.70 -10.92
C ILE A 140 6.48 -3.24 -10.43
N ALA A 141 5.49 -2.80 -9.65
CA ALA A 141 5.46 -1.46 -9.07
C ALA A 141 6.63 -1.24 -8.09
N ALA A 142 6.93 -2.22 -7.23
CA ALA A 142 8.07 -2.16 -6.33
C ALA A 142 9.39 -2.10 -7.11
N LEU A 143 9.56 -2.89 -8.17
CA LEU A 143 10.75 -2.84 -9.03
C LEU A 143 10.89 -1.48 -9.73
N ALA A 144 9.80 -0.90 -10.23
CA ALA A 144 9.83 0.43 -10.84
C ALA A 144 10.31 1.50 -9.87
N ILE A 145 9.82 1.48 -8.62
CA ILE A 145 10.27 2.40 -7.56
C ILE A 145 11.73 2.13 -7.17
N LEU A 146 12.10 0.85 -7.02
CA LEU A 146 13.45 0.46 -6.67
C LEU A 146 14.46 0.78 -7.78
N LEU A 147 14.06 0.92 -9.03
CA LEU A 147 14.93 1.29 -10.14
C LEU A 147 14.98 2.80 -10.41
N ASP A 148 14.22 3.60 -9.67
CA ASP A 148 14.24 5.06 -9.82
C ASP A 148 15.64 5.64 -9.52
N GLY A 149 16.15 6.44 -10.46
CA GLY A 149 17.49 7.00 -10.40
C GLY A 149 18.65 6.01 -10.59
N ALA A 150 18.40 4.74 -10.93
CA ALA A 150 19.43 3.79 -11.29
C ALA A 150 19.99 4.04 -12.70
N ASP A 151 21.18 3.50 -12.99
CA ASP A 151 21.76 3.61 -14.32
C ASP A 151 21.03 2.70 -15.33
N GLN A 152 21.06 3.10 -16.60
CA GLN A 152 20.33 2.39 -17.66
C GLN A 152 20.79 0.94 -17.84
N SER A 153 22.06 0.63 -17.55
CA SER A 153 22.57 -0.73 -17.69
C SER A 153 21.99 -1.66 -16.63
N PHE A 154 21.92 -1.20 -15.38
CA PHE A 154 21.30 -1.92 -14.27
C PHE A 154 19.79 -2.09 -14.45
N ILE A 155 19.11 -1.07 -14.98
CA ILE A 155 17.69 -1.15 -15.37
C ILE A 155 17.49 -2.25 -16.41
N ASN A 156 18.31 -2.25 -17.48
CA ASN A 156 18.21 -3.24 -18.54
C ASN A 156 18.50 -4.65 -18.05
N GLU A 157 19.52 -4.84 -17.20
CA GLU A 157 19.85 -6.13 -16.58
C GLU A 157 18.68 -6.65 -15.73
N THR A 158 18.10 -5.80 -14.88
CA THR A 158 16.97 -6.18 -14.03
C THR A 158 15.74 -6.54 -14.86
N CYS A 159 15.40 -5.71 -15.85
CA CYS A 159 14.27 -5.95 -16.76
C CYS A 159 14.46 -7.22 -17.60
N ALA A 160 15.68 -7.56 -18.01
CA ALA A 160 15.97 -8.78 -18.78
C ALA A 160 15.73 -10.07 -17.97
N ARG A 161 15.75 -9.99 -16.63
CA ARG A 161 15.44 -11.12 -15.75
C ARG A 161 13.93 -11.37 -15.58
N ILE A 162 13.08 -10.45 -16.03
CA ILE A 162 11.63 -10.62 -16.02
C ILE A 162 11.22 -11.39 -17.28
N ASP A 163 10.66 -12.58 -17.13
CA ASP A 163 10.17 -13.41 -18.23
C ASP A 163 8.83 -12.85 -18.73
N ARG A 164 8.93 -11.78 -19.54
CA ARG A 164 7.79 -11.05 -20.10
C ARG A 164 6.92 -11.94 -20.99
N LYS A 165 7.51 -12.93 -21.68
CA LYS A 165 6.78 -13.85 -22.55
C LYS A 165 5.89 -14.75 -21.71
N LYS A 166 6.45 -15.43 -20.70
CA LYS A 166 5.65 -16.28 -19.81
C LYS A 166 4.64 -15.49 -19.01
N MET A 167 4.99 -14.30 -18.54
CA MET A 167 4.03 -13.43 -17.85
C MET A 167 2.84 -13.08 -18.75
N TYR A 168 3.07 -12.75 -20.02
CA TYR A 168 2.00 -12.51 -20.98
C TYR A 168 1.14 -13.76 -21.24
N GLU A 169 1.77 -14.90 -21.48
CA GLU A 169 1.08 -16.19 -21.71
C GLU A 169 0.21 -16.58 -20.51
N TRP A 170 0.75 -16.43 -19.29
CA TRP A 170 0.02 -16.65 -18.04
C TRP A 170 -1.13 -15.65 -17.85
N MET A 171 -0.92 -14.35 -18.10
CA MET A 171 -2.02 -13.38 -18.02
C MET A 171 -3.15 -13.70 -19.02
N LEU A 172 -2.80 -14.19 -20.22
CA LEU A 172 -3.80 -14.62 -21.19
C LEU A 172 -4.54 -15.89 -20.76
N SER A 173 -3.89 -16.83 -20.07
CA SER A 173 -4.57 -18.02 -19.56
C SER A 173 -5.61 -17.69 -18.48
N LEU A 174 -5.49 -16.53 -17.82
CA LEU A 174 -6.45 -16.02 -16.85
C LEU A 174 -7.63 -15.29 -17.49
N LYS A 175 -7.56 -14.96 -18.78
CA LYS A 175 -8.59 -14.20 -19.48
C LYS A 175 -9.83 -15.06 -19.73
N THR A 176 -11.00 -14.55 -19.34
CA THR A 176 -12.28 -15.22 -19.56
C THR A 176 -12.99 -14.72 -20.83
N PRO A 177 -13.96 -15.48 -21.40
CA PRO A 177 -14.65 -15.10 -22.64
C PRO A 177 -15.45 -13.79 -22.55
N ASN A 178 -15.94 -13.42 -21.37
CA ASN A 178 -16.64 -12.16 -21.10
C ASN A 178 -15.70 -10.94 -20.94
N GLY A 179 -14.38 -11.15 -21.05
CA GLY A 179 -13.39 -10.07 -21.03
C GLY A 179 -12.68 -9.85 -19.69
N SER A 180 -13.21 -10.37 -18.58
CA SER A 180 -12.57 -10.30 -17.26
C SER A 180 -11.32 -11.18 -17.16
N PHE A 181 -10.63 -11.12 -16.02
CA PHE A 181 -9.48 -11.94 -15.70
C PHE A 181 -9.67 -12.54 -14.30
N ALA A 182 -9.31 -13.81 -14.14
CA ALA A 182 -9.18 -14.41 -12.81
C ALA A 182 -7.88 -13.93 -12.14
N MET A 183 -7.87 -13.81 -10.81
CA MET A 183 -6.69 -13.31 -10.09
C MET A 183 -5.49 -14.27 -10.15
N HIS A 184 -5.76 -15.56 -10.26
CA HIS A 184 -4.80 -16.65 -10.45
C HIS A 184 -5.55 -17.86 -11.02
N GLN A 185 -4.85 -18.96 -11.29
CA GLN A 185 -5.48 -20.21 -11.74
C GLN A 185 -6.55 -20.64 -10.71
N ASP A 186 -7.77 -20.84 -11.18
CA ASP A 186 -8.95 -21.19 -10.37
C ASP A 186 -9.31 -20.17 -9.27
N GLY A 187 -8.79 -18.94 -9.39
CA GLY A 187 -9.05 -17.84 -8.47
C GLY A 187 -10.36 -17.12 -8.73
N ASP A 188 -10.62 -16.12 -7.89
CA ASP A 188 -11.77 -15.23 -8.04
C ASP A 188 -11.61 -14.27 -9.23
N ILE A 189 -12.74 -13.72 -9.66
CA ILE A 189 -12.83 -12.78 -10.77
C ILE A 189 -13.53 -11.52 -10.25
N ASP A 190 -12.82 -10.40 -10.29
CA ASP A 190 -13.36 -9.08 -10.04
C ASP A 190 -12.52 -8.01 -10.77
N VAL A 191 -12.60 -6.76 -10.33
CA VAL A 191 -12.02 -5.58 -11.00
C VAL A 191 -10.62 -5.19 -10.50
N ARG A 192 -10.05 -5.93 -9.54
CA ARG A 192 -8.73 -5.62 -8.95
C ARG A 192 -7.56 -5.71 -9.94
#